data_AF-A0A1N7KAG7-F1
#
_entry.id   AF-A0A1N7KAG7-F1
#
_cell.length_a   1.000
_cell.length_b   1.000
_cell.length_c   1.000
_cell.angle_alpha   90.00
_cell.angle_beta   90.00
_cell.angle_gamma   90.00
#
_symmetry.space_group_name_H-M   'P 1'
#
loop_
_entity.id
_entity.type
_entity.pdbx_description
1 polymer ?
#
loop_
_entity_poly.entity_id
_entity_poly.type
_entity_poly.pdbx_seq_one_letter_code
_entity_poly.pdbx_strand_id
1 'polypeptide(L)'
;MKNLKIKQKILILTIVPLMFTVAALMAVSLYQLRVMGVHEVEQIRSTMMASKRESLLNFMAITETAIRPILEGVSDGYETQVRVKTLLRSISYGDDDGYIFAFDYNGLTEVHPAKPELEGKNLIDLTDVNGVRVIAELINAAKNGGGYVSYMWDKPSKDHEVPKLSYAIALKEFGWMLGTGFYIDDIDDAVLLKQQEVDKEEQTTIILYLVIGTAILLLIIMVNLWFSNRALVKPIRELAESARQMSLGKMDTVITVNSNDEIGELADAISRMQKSLKVIFKKLKQTSRD
;
A
#
# COMPACT_ATOMS: atom_id res chain seq x y z
N MET A 1 10.99 39.51 -13.83
CA MET A 1 12.25 39.08 -14.47
C MET A 1 13.16 40.22 -14.98
N LYS A 2 12.73 41.50 -14.98
CA LYS A 2 13.53 42.60 -15.58
C LYS A 2 14.88 42.87 -14.88
N ASN A 3 15.02 42.55 -13.59
CA ASN A 3 16.24 42.82 -12.80
C ASN A 3 17.16 41.59 -12.59
N LEU A 4 16.85 40.44 -13.20
CA LEU A 4 17.64 39.21 -13.03
C LEU A 4 18.84 39.18 -13.98
N LYS A 5 20.00 38.77 -13.48
CA LYS A 5 21.18 38.49 -14.32
C LYS A 5 20.86 37.34 -15.28
N ILE A 6 21.49 37.31 -16.46
CA ILE A 6 21.30 36.26 -17.47
C ILE A 6 21.47 34.85 -16.86
N LYS A 7 22.48 34.67 -15.99
CA LYS A 7 22.71 33.43 -15.22
C LYS A 7 21.47 32.97 -14.45
N GLN A 8 20.79 33.88 -13.74
CA GLN A 8 19.62 33.54 -12.94
C GLN A 8 18.42 33.17 -13.82
N LYS A 9 18.24 33.86 -14.96
CA LYS A 9 17.15 33.54 -15.90
C LYS A 9 17.30 32.14 -16.47
N ILE A 10 18.51 31.76 -16.89
CA ILE A 10 18.80 30.42 -17.43
C ILE A 10 18.59 29.34 -16.36
N LEU A 11 19.14 29.54 -15.16
CA LEU A 11 19.00 28.57 -14.06
C LEU A 11 17.55 28.35 -13.66
N ILE A 12 16.74 29.41 -13.59
CA ILE A 12 15.30 29.28 -13.30
C ILE A 12 14.60 28.51 -14.42
N LEU A 13 14.92 28.78 -15.69
CA LEU A 13 14.30 28.13 -16.83
C LEU A 13 14.61 26.63 -16.92
N THR A 14 15.78 26.19 -16.46
CA THR A 14 16.17 24.76 -16.50
C THR A 14 15.83 24.01 -15.22
N ILE A 15 16.04 24.60 -14.05
CA ILE A 15 15.85 23.92 -12.76
C ILE A 15 14.37 23.80 -12.42
N VAL A 16 13.56 24.84 -12.65
CA VAL A 16 12.17 24.85 -12.19
C VAL A 16 11.34 23.73 -12.87
N PRO A 17 11.32 23.58 -14.20
CA PRO A 17 10.56 22.50 -14.84
C PRO A 17 11.02 21.11 -14.39
N LEU A 18 12.33 20.93 -14.22
CA LEU A 18 12.90 19.64 -13.84
C LEU A 18 12.58 19.28 -12.38
N MET A 19 12.59 20.28 -11.49
CA MET A 19 12.14 20.14 -10.11
C MET A 19 10.65 19.73 -10.06
N PHE A 20 9.80 20.34 -10.89
CA PHE A 20 8.41 19.93 -11.02
C PHE A 20 8.26 18.49 -11.52
N THR A 21 9.04 18.06 -12.52
CA THR A 21 8.97 16.67 -13.00
C THR A 21 9.39 15.65 -11.94
N VAL A 22 10.46 15.93 -11.18
CA VAL A 22 10.92 15.04 -10.10
C VAL A 22 9.88 14.98 -8.98
N ALA A 23 9.32 16.13 -8.59
CA ALA A 23 8.28 16.19 -7.57
C ALA A 23 7.01 15.45 -8.00
N ALA A 24 6.59 15.59 -9.26
CA ALA A 24 5.43 14.89 -9.80
C ALA A 24 5.64 13.36 -9.83
N LEU A 25 6.80 12.90 -10.31
CA LEU A 25 7.15 11.47 -10.30
C LEU A 25 7.18 10.92 -8.88
N MET A 26 7.81 11.64 -7.95
CA MET A 26 7.85 11.24 -6.55
C MET A 26 6.45 11.16 -5.94
N ALA A 27 5.57 12.14 -6.21
CA ALA A 27 4.20 12.12 -5.73
C ALA A 27 3.41 10.91 -6.26
N VAL A 28 3.59 10.56 -7.54
CA VAL A 28 2.96 9.36 -8.14
C VAL A 28 3.49 8.09 -7.49
N SER A 29 4.80 7.94 -7.31
CA SER A 29 5.40 6.77 -6.68
C SER A 29 4.94 6.59 -5.22
N LEU A 30 4.88 7.69 -4.45
CA LEU A 30 4.38 7.68 -3.08
C LEU A 30 2.90 7.27 -3.01
N TYR A 31 2.09 7.78 -3.94
CA TYR A 31 0.69 7.37 -4.04
C TYR A 31 0.55 5.87 -4.36
N GLN A 32 1.32 5.37 -5.32
CA GLN A 32 1.32 3.94 -5.67
C GLN A 32 1.74 3.05 -4.50
N LEU A 33 2.78 3.43 -3.76
CA LEU A 33 3.27 2.69 -2.60
C LEU A 33 2.16 2.50 -1.56
N ARG A 34 1.43 3.58 -1.24
CA ARG A 34 0.33 3.55 -0.27
C ARG A 34 -0.84 2.69 -0.74
N VAL A 35 -1.20 2.80 -2.02
CA VAL A 35 -2.27 1.99 -2.62
C VAL A 35 -1.91 0.50 -2.60
N MET A 36 -0.67 0.14 -2.92
CA MET A 36 -0.20 -1.25 -2.85
C MET A 36 -0.23 -1.79 -1.43
N GLY A 37 0.22 -1.01 -0.42
CA GLY A 37 0.20 -1.45 0.98
C GLY A 37 -1.22 -1.77 1.49
N VAL A 38 -2.21 -0.91 1.18
CA VAL A 38 -3.61 -1.18 1.53
C VAL A 38 -4.15 -2.43 0.83
N HIS A 39 -3.82 -2.61 -0.46
CA HIS A 39 -4.24 -3.79 -1.20
C HIS A 39 -3.62 -5.08 -0.66
N GLU A 40 -2.35 -5.06 -0.24
CA GLU A 40 -1.68 -6.22 0.33
C GLU A 40 -2.38 -6.69 1.61
N VAL A 41 -2.69 -5.76 2.51
CA VAL A 41 -3.36 -6.07 3.79
C VAL A 41 -4.78 -6.62 3.56
N GLU A 42 -5.54 -6.04 2.63
CA GLU A 42 -6.87 -6.53 2.28
C GLU A 42 -6.82 -7.91 1.59
N GLN A 43 -5.83 -8.15 0.74
CA GLN A 43 -5.61 -9.46 0.11
C GLN A 43 -5.27 -10.54 1.14
N ILE A 44 -4.47 -10.21 2.14
CA ILE A 44 -4.13 -11.13 3.23
C ILE A 44 -5.37 -11.46 4.05
N ARG A 45 -6.14 -10.44 4.46
CA ARG A 45 -7.41 -10.65 5.17
C ARG A 45 -8.36 -11.56 4.39
N SER A 46 -8.60 -11.26 3.12
CA SER A 46 -9.53 -12.02 2.28
C SER A 46 -9.06 -13.45 2.03
N THR A 47 -7.76 -13.66 1.82
CA THR A 47 -7.16 -15.00 1.65
C THR A 47 -7.25 -15.82 2.93
N MET A 48 -6.95 -15.23 4.09
CA MET A 48 -7.09 -15.90 5.39
C MET A 48 -8.54 -16.27 5.67
N MET A 49 -9.49 -15.35 5.42
CA MET A 49 -10.92 -15.62 5.55
C MET A 49 -11.39 -16.75 4.64
N ALA A 50 -10.95 -16.76 3.37
CA ALA A 50 -11.28 -17.81 2.42
C ALA A 50 -10.73 -19.17 2.87
N SER A 51 -9.46 -19.22 3.28
CA SER A 51 -8.82 -20.43 3.80
C SER A 51 -9.51 -20.97 5.06
N LYS A 52 -9.91 -20.08 5.98
CA LYS A 52 -10.64 -20.47 7.18
C LYS A 52 -12.05 -20.99 6.87
N ARG A 53 -12.76 -20.37 5.91
CA ARG A 53 -14.05 -20.89 5.41
C ARG A 53 -13.92 -22.30 4.84
N GLU A 54 -12.92 -22.53 3.99
CA GLU A 54 -12.62 -23.87 3.45
C GLU A 54 -12.30 -24.87 4.57
N SER A 55 -11.53 -24.44 5.58
CA SER A 55 -11.22 -25.27 6.76
C SER A 55 -12.48 -25.70 7.52
N LEU A 56 -13.48 -24.81 7.67
CA LEU A 56 -14.76 -25.17 8.29
C LEU A 56 -15.52 -26.26 7.51
N LEU A 57 -15.52 -26.17 6.16
CA LEU A 57 -16.11 -27.21 5.32
C LEU A 57 -15.38 -28.55 5.53
N ASN A 58 -14.05 -28.53 5.57
CA ASN A 58 -13.25 -29.73 5.79
C ASN A 58 -13.49 -30.33 7.19
N PHE A 59 -13.58 -29.51 8.24
CA PHE A 59 -13.89 -29.99 9.59
C PHE A 59 -15.29 -30.60 9.68
N MET A 60 -16.29 -30.02 9.02
CA MET A 60 -17.63 -30.61 8.93
C MET A 60 -17.62 -31.92 8.16
N ALA A 61 -16.95 -32.00 7.01
CA ALA A 61 -16.85 -33.24 6.23
C ALA A 61 -16.15 -34.37 7.01
N ILE A 62 -15.09 -34.04 7.76
CA ILE A 62 -14.42 -34.98 8.66
C ILE A 62 -15.37 -35.42 9.78
N THR A 63 -16.10 -34.48 10.38
CA THR A 63 -17.08 -34.77 11.44
C THR A 63 -18.18 -35.71 10.95
N GLU A 64 -18.79 -35.43 9.80
CA GLU A 64 -19.81 -36.29 9.16
C GLU A 64 -19.26 -37.69 8.86
N THR A 65 -18.02 -37.76 8.37
CA THR A 65 -17.36 -39.05 8.09
C THR A 65 -17.07 -39.83 9.37
N ALA A 66 -16.71 -39.14 10.46
CA ALA A 66 -16.41 -39.76 11.74
C ALA A 66 -17.67 -40.29 12.45
N ILE A 67 -18.82 -39.61 12.33
CA ILE A 67 -20.08 -40.06 12.94
C ILE A 67 -20.80 -41.14 12.11
N ARG A 68 -20.55 -41.24 10.79
CA ARG A 68 -21.26 -42.16 9.89
C ARG A 68 -21.29 -43.63 10.35
N PRO A 69 -20.18 -44.25 10.78
CA PRO A 69 -20.20 -45.64 11.25
C PRO A 69 -21.05 -45.84 12.52
N ILE A 70 -21.20 -44.78 13.34
CA ILE A 70 -22.06 -44.82 14.54
C ILE A 70 -23.52 -44.81 14.12
N LEU A 71 -23.88 -43.97 13.13
CA LEU A 71 -25.24 -43.86 12.59
C LEU A 71 -25.69 -45.15 11.89
N GLU A 72 -24.78 -45.84 11.18
CA GLU A 72 -25.08 -47.08 10.45
C GLU A 72 -25.10 -48.33 11.36
N GLY A 73 -24.40 -48.29 12.50
CA GLY A 73 -24.09 -49.48 13.30
C GLY A 73 -25.01 -49.80 14.48
N VAL A 74 -26.02 -48.97 14.79
CA VAL A 74 -26.83 -49.10 16.02
C VAL A 74 -28.33 -48.97 15.74
N SER A 75 -29.14 -49.87 16.32
CA SER A 75 -30.60 -49.91 16.12
C SER A 75 -31.41 -49.11 17.17
N ASP A 76 -30.81 -48.75 18.31
CA ASP A 76 -31.44 -47.90 19.33
C ASP A 76 -31.05 -46.42 19.17
N GLY A 77 -32.05 -45.56 18.93
CA GLY A 77 -31.83 -44.13 18.69
C GLY A 77 -31.19 -43.40 19.87
N TYR A 78 -31.45 -43.83 21.11
CA TYR A 78 -30.87 -43.19 22.29
C TYR A 78 -29.38 -43.53 22.44
N GLU A 79 -29.02 -44.81 22.35
CA GLU A 79 -27.61 -45.23 22.39
C GLU A 79 -26.78 -44.58 21.26
N THR A 80 -27.33 -44.50 20.04
CA THR A 80 -26.67 -43.82 18.92
C THR A 80 -26.43 -42.34 19.22
N GLN A 81 -27.42 -41.62 19.76
CA GLN A 81 -27.27 -40.22 20.13
C GLN A 81 -26.18 -40.04 21.19
N VAL A 82 -26.14 -40.88 22.24
CA VAL A 82 -25.10 -40.81 23.29
C VAL A 82 -23.70 -40.98 22.70
N ARG A 83 -23.52 -41.95 21.79
CA ARG A 83 -22.23 -42.19 21.13
C ARG A 83 -21.83 -41.02 20.23
N VAL A 84 -22.75 -40.47 19.44
CA VAL A 84 -22.50 -39.29 18.61
C VAL A 84 -22.13 -38.09 19.48
N LYS A 85 -22.90 -37.77 20.52
CA LYS A 85 -22.58 -36.67 21.45
C LYS A 85 -21.20 -36.83 22.07
N THR A 86 -20.84 -38.05 22.48
CA THR A 86 -19.52 -38.36 23.05
C THR A 86 -18.39 -38.08 22.05
N LEU A 87 -18.54 -38.51 20.80
CA LEU A 87 -17.56 -38.23 19.74
C LEU A 87 -17.44 -36.73 19.47
N LEU A 88 -18.57 -36.03 19.29
CA LEU A 88 -18.58 -34.59 19.03
C LEU A 88 -17.86 -33.79 20.14
N ARG A 89 -18.06 -34.17 21.42
CA ARG A 89 -17.36 -33.55 22.56
C ARG A 89 -15.85 -33.75 22.55
N SER A 90 -15.35 -34.80 21.88
CA SER A 90 -13.92 -35.10 21.83
C SER A 90 -13.17 -34.38 20.71
N ILE A 91 -13.88 -33.70 19.79
CA ILE A 91 -13.27 -32.99 18.66
C ILE A 91 -12.97 -31.55 19.08
N SER A 92 -11.69 -31.22 19.25
CA SER A 92 -11.18 -29.86 19.40
C SER A 92 -10.03 -29.57 18.42
N TYR A 93 -9.80 -28.30 18.11
CA TYR A 93 -8.70 -27.84 17.25
C TYR A 93 -8.37 -26.36 17.50
N GLY A 94 -7.21 -25.90 16.99
CA GLY A 94 -6.82 -24.49 17.08
C GLY A 94 -6.66 -24.02 18.52
N ASP A 95 -5.75 -24.67 19.26
CA ASP A 95 -5.45 -24.37 20.67
C ASP A 95 -6.70 -24.41 21.59
N ASP A 96 -7.56 -25.40 21.34
CA ASP A 96 -8.81 -25.69 22.08
C ASP A 96 -9.94 -24.64 21.97
N ASP A 97 -9.78 -23.59 21.17
CA ASP A 97 -10.85 -22.62 20.89
C ASP A 97 -11.86 -23.13 19.84
N GLY A 98 -11.44 -24.04 18.96
CA GLY A 98 -12.27 -24.68 17.95
C GLY A 98 -12.91 -25.97 18.44
N TYR A 99 -14.23 -26.10 18.27
CA TYR A 99 -15.01 -27.25 18.74
C TYR A 99 -16.28 -27.44 17.91
N ILE A 100 -16.80 -28.67 17.90
CA ILE A 100 -18.08 -28.97 17.26
C ILE A 100 -19.23 -28.78 18.27
N PHE A 101 -20.27 -28.05 17.86
CA PHE A 101 -21.48 -27.87 18.67
C PHE A 101 -22.71 -28.40 17.93
N ALA A 102 -23.73 -28.80 18.69
CA ALA A 102 -24.97 -29.34 18.16
C ALA A 102 -26.19 -28.77 18.89
N PHE A 103 -27.22 -28.41 18.12
CA PHE A 103 -28.52 -28.00 18.62
C PHE A 103 -29.62 -28.77 17.90
N ASP A 104 -30.69 -29.13 18.59
CA ASP A 104 -31.90 -29.59 17.91
C ASP A 104 -32.54 -28.44 17.11
N TYR A 105 -33.48 -28.76 16.22
CA TYR A 105 -34.18 -27.76 15.41
C TYR A 105 -35.11 -26.82 16.18
N ASN A 106 -35.35 -27.07 17.47
CA ASN A 106 -36.09 -26.19 18.37
C ASN A 106 -35.16 -25.28 19.20
N GLY A 107 -33.85 -25.41 19.04
CA GLY A 107 -32.81 -24.64 19.73
C GLY A 107 -32.35 -25.23 21.06
N LEU A 108 -32.74 -26.46 21.40
CA LEU A 108 -32.20 -27.20 22.54
C LEU A 108 -30.72 -27.53 22.29
N THR A 109 -29.85 -27.19 23.23
CA THR A 109 -28.42 -27.48 23.13
C THR A 109 -28.17 -28.95 23.40
N GLU A 110 -27.66 -29.68 22.41
CA GLU A 110 -27.40 -31.12 22.48
C GLU A 110 -25.94 -31.42 22.83
N VAL A 111 -25.02 -30.61 22.29
CA VAL A 111 -23.57 -30.69 22.53
C VAL A 111 -22.97 -29.29 22.52
N HIS A 112 -22.25 -28.92 23.58
CA HIS A 112 -21.46 -27.68 23.59
C HIS A 112 -20.19 -27.84 24.44
N PRO A 113 -19.07 -28.33 23.86
CA PRO A 113 -17.90 -28.78 24.62
C PRO A 113 -17.22 -27.64 25.39
N ALA A 114 -17.17 -26.44 24.80
CA ALA A 114 -16.61 -25.26 25.43
C ALA A 114 -17.43 -24.69 26.59
N LYS A 115 -18.74 -25.01 26.65
CA LYS A 115 -19.67 -24.53 27.68
C LYS A 115 -20.70 -25.62 28.02
N PRO A 116 -20.28 -26.71 28.69
CA PRO A 116 -21.15 -27.86 28.96
C PRO A 116 -22.41 -27.49 29.75
N GLU A 117 -22.37 -26.41 30.52
CA GLU A 117 -23.50 -25.85 31.27
C GLU A 117 -24.64 -25.31 30.39
N LEU A 118 -24.43 -25.20 29.08
CA LEU A 118 -25.48 -24.87 28.10
C LEU A 118 -26.26 -26.10 27.65
N GLU A 119 -25.70 -27.31 27.77
CA GLU A 119 -26.38 -28.52 27.34
C GLU A 119 -27.72 -28.72 28.09
N GLY A 120 -28.78 -29.02 27.33
CA GLY A 120 -30.15 -29.10 27.83
C GLY A 120 -30.88 -27.77 27.98
N LYS A 121 -30.24 -26.62 27.70
CA LYS A 121 -30.90 -25.31 27.64
C LYS A 121 -31.34 -25.00 26.22
N ASN A 122 -32.52 -24.42 26.09
CA ASN A 122 -32.99 -23.89 24.81
C ASN A 122 -32.47 -22.46 24.61
N LEU A 123 -31.73 -22.25 23.53
CA LEU A 123 -31.09 -20.98 23.18
C LEU A 123 -31.66 -20.38 21.88
N ILE A 124 -32.85 -20.79 21.43
CA ILE A 124 -33.45 -20.32 20.17
C ILE A 124 -33.66 -18.79 20.11
N ASP A 125 -33.89 -18.17 21.26
CA ASP A 125 -34.11 -16.73 21.41
C ASP A 125 -32.84 -15.96 21.78
N LEU A 126 -31.70 -16.65 21.89
CA LEU A 126 -30.42 -16.00 22.14
C LEU A 126 -30.09 -15.06 20.98
N THR A 127 -29.86 -13.80 21.34
CA THR A 127 -29.53 -12.73 20.42
C THR A 127 -28.21 -12.12 20.87
N ASP A 128 -27.27 -11.99 19.95
CA ASP A 128 -25.97 -11.39 20.26
C ASP A 128 -26.06 -9.86 20.37
N VAL A 129 -24.95 -9.22 20.76
CA VAL A 129 -24.87 -7.74 20.89
C VAL A 129 -25.14 -6.96 19.60
N ASN A 130 -25.08 -7.61 18.44
CA ASN A 130 -25.36 -7.02 17.13
C ASN A 130 -26.81 -7.29 16.66
N GLY A 131 -27.63 -7.99 17.46
CA GLY A 131 -29.01 -8.31 17.12
C GLY A 131 -29.19 -9.61 16.32
N VAL A 132 -28.14 -10.44 16.16
CA VAL A 132 -28.22 -11.71 15.44
C VAL A 132 -28.84 -12.78 16.34
N ARG A 133 -29.94 -13.41 15.89
CA ARG A 133 -30.54 -14.57 16.55
C ARG A 133 -29.71 -15.83 16.28
N VAL A 134 -28.60 -15.95 16.99
CA VAL A 134 -27.48 -16.86 16.68
C VAL A 134 -27.94 -18.28 16.34
N ILE A 135 -28.68 -18.92 17.24
CA ILE A 135 -29.07 -20.32 17.10
C ILE A 135 -30.13 -20.51 16.01
N ALA A 136 -31.08 -19.58 15.90
CA ALA A 136 -32.11 -19.62 14.87
C ALA A 136 -31.50 -19.49 13.46
N GLU A 137 -30.56 -18.56 13.26
CA GLU A 137 -29.88 -18.36 11.98
C GLU A 137 -29.02 -19.58 11.59
N LEU A 138 -28.29 -20.17 12.54
CA LEU A 138 -27.52 -21.39 12.30
C LEU A 138 -28.42 -22.58 11.92
N ILE A 139 -29.54 -22.78 12.63
CA ILE A 139 -30.51 -23.81 12.29
C ILE A 139 -31.12 -23.58 10.90
N ASN A 140 -31.44 -22.33 10.55
CA ASN A 140 -31.95 -21.97 9.23
C ASN A 140 -30.93 -22.28 8.13
N ALA A 141 -29.66 -21.91 8.34
CA ALA A 141 -28.57 -22.22 7.41
C ALA A 141 -28.41 -23.73 7.21
N ALA A 142 -28.40 -24.51 8.28
CA ALA A 142 -28.33 -25.96 8.22
C ALA A 142 -29.51 -26.60 7.46
N LYS A 143 -30.75 -26.16 7.74
CA LYS A 143 -31.96 -26.66 7.05
C LYS A 143 -31.95 -26.36 5.55
N ASN A 144 -31.29 -25.29 5.13
CA ASN A 144 -31.18 -24.88 3.73
C ASN A 144 -30.03 -25.55 2.96
N GLY A 145 -29.45 -26.63 3.49
CA GLY A 145 -28.36 -27.37 2.84
C GLY A 145 -26.96 -26.95 3.30
N GLY A 146 -26.89 -26.11 4.34
CA GLY A 146 -25.67 -25.67 4.99
C GLY A 146 -25.29 -24.23 4.62
N GLY A 147 -24.63 -23.53 5.55
CA GLY A 147 -24.30 -22.11 5.35
C GLY A 147 -23.43 -21.50 6.44
N TYR A 148 -22.84 -20.35 6.12
CA TYR A 148 -22.04 -19.56 7.05
C TYR A 148 -22.91 -18.55 7.80
N VAL A 149 -22.67 -18.39 9.10
CA VAL A 149 -23.32 -17.37 9.94
C VAL A 149 -22.25 -16.68 10.78
N SER A 150 -22.26 -15.35 10.78
CA SER A 150 -21.36 -14.51 11.56
C SER A 150 -22.12 -13.93 12.75
N TYR A 151 -21.55 -14.02 13.94
CA TYR A 151 -22.16 -13.56 15.20
C TYR A 151 -21.08 -13.33 16.26
N MET A 152 -21.45 -12.71 17.39
CA MET A 152 -20.57 -12.59 18.55
C MET A 152 -20.74 -13.81 19.46
N TRP A 153 -19.62 -14.38 19.90
CA TRP A 153 -19.63 -15.52 20.82
C TRP A 153 -18.43 -15.50 21.74
N ASP A 154 -18.62 -16.03 22.94
CA ASP A 154 -17.56 -16.15 23.93
C ASP A 154 -16.44 -17.08 23.45
N LYS A 155 -15.21 -16.54 23.42
CA LYS A 155 -14.01 -17.30 23.07
C LYS A 155 -13.41 -17.96 24.32
N PRO A 156 -13.28 -19.31 24.36
CA PRO A 156 -12.81 -20.04 25.54
C PRO A 156 -11.49 -19.51 26.13
N SER A 157 -10.54 -19.12 25.28
CA SER A 157 -9.25 -18.57 25.71
C SER A 157 -9.30 -17.14 26.26
N LYS A 158 -10.36 -16.36 26.00
CA LYS A 158 -10.45 -14.92 26.35
C LYS A 158 -11.61 -14.55 27.27
N ASP A 159 -12.55 -15.46 27.55
CA ASP A 159 -13.70 -15.30 28.47
C ASP A 159 -14.52 -14.00 28.21
N HIS A 160 -14.63 -13.62 26.94
CA HIS A 160 -15.49 -12.54 26.47
C HIS A 160 -15.93 -12.78 25.02
N GLU A 161 -17.00 -12.10 24.61
CA GLU A 161 -17.54 -12.22 23.27
C GLU A 161 -16.64 -11.54 22.22
N VAL A 162 -16.28 -12.29 21.19
CA VAL A 162 -15.58 -11.80 20.00
C VAL A 162 -16.31 -12.27 18.74
N PRO A 163 -16.08 -11.64 17.58
CA PRO A 163 -16.74 -12.06 16.35
C PRO A 163 -16.30 -13.48 15.95
N LYS A 164 -17.27 -14.33 15.64
CA LYS A 164 -17.10 -15.72 15.22
C LYS A 164 -17.80 -15.94 13.89
N LEU A 165 -17.14 -16.64 12.97
CA LEU A 165 -17.78 -17.17 11.76
C LEU A 165 -17.91 -18.68 11.90
N SER A 166 -19.13 -19.18 11.81
CA SER A 166 -19.41 -20.61 11.87
C SER A 166 -20.07 -21.10 10.59
N TYR A 167 -19.82 -22.36 10.25
CA TYR A 167 -20.53 -23.08 9.19
C TYR A 167 -21.41 -24.14 9.85
N ALA A 168 -22.67 -24.19 9.44
CA ALA A 168 -23.67 -25.09 10.00
C ALA A 168 -24.19 -26.05 8.92
N ILE A 169 -24.42 -27.31 9.30
CA ILE A 169 -24.99 -28.37 8.47
C ILE A 169 -26.10 -29.10 9.24
N ALA A 170 -26.97 -29.79 8.51
CA ALA A 170 -28.05 -30.58 9.09
C ALA A 170 -27.61 -32.04 9.32
N LEU A 171 -27.77 -32.52 10.56
CA LEU A 171 -27.77 -33.94 10.90
C LEU A 171 -29.22 -34.41 10.97
N LYS A 172 -29.72 -34.89 9.83
CA LYS A 172 -31.16 -35.12 9.61
C LYS A 172 -31.72 -36.26 10.44
N GLU A 173 -30.89 -37.26 10.74
CA GLU A 173 -31.22 -38.46 11.51
C GLU A 173 -31.78 -38.11 12.89
N PHE A 174 -31.29 -37.03 13.50
CA PHE A 174 -31.72 -36.56 14.83
C PHE A 174 -32.50 -35.25 14.78
N GLY A 175 -32.64 -34.62 13.61
CA GLY A 175 -33.19 -33.27 13.50
C GLY A 175 -32.30 -32.24 14.21
N TRP A 176 -30.98 -32.40 14.11
CA TRP A 176 -30.00 -31.50 14.72
C TRP A 176 -29.33 -30.64 13.65
N MET A 177 -28.91 -29.46 14.07
CA MET A 177 -27.89 -28.66 13.40
C MET A 177 -26.55 -28.97 14.07
N LEU A 178 -25.55 -29.31 13.26
CA LEU A 178 -24.15 -29.34 13.67
C LEU A 178 -23.47 -28.08 13.15
N GLY A 179 -22.58 -27.51 13.95
CA GLY A 179 -21.79 -26.37 13.52
C GLY A 179 -20.39 -26.39 14.11
N THR A 180 -19.52 -25.67 13.40
CA THR A 180 -18.18 -25.35 13.88
C THR A 180 -17.76 -23.99 13.35
N GLY A 181 -16.81 -23.34 14.02
CA GLY A 181 -16.41 -21.98 13.66
C GLY A 181 -14.97 -21.64 13.98
N PHE A 182 -14.57 -20.44 13.56
CA PHE A 182 -13.34 -19.79 13.96
C PHE A 182 -13.65 -18.38 14.44
N TYR A 183 -12.85 -17.87 15.38
CA TYR A 183 -12.94 -16.49 15.82
C TYR A 183 -12.16 -15.59 14.87
N ILE A 184 -12.76 -14.46 14.52
CA ILE A 184 -12.25 -13.50 13.53
C ILE A 184 -11.14 -12.64 14.13
N ASP A 185 -11.11 -12.49 15.46
CA ASP A 185 -10.08 -11.73 16.17
C ASP A 185 -8.66 -12.24 15.88
N ASP A 186 -8.46 -13.55 15.72
CA ASP A 186 -7.16 -14.12 15.33
C ASP A 186 -6.69 -13.63 13.94
N ILE A 187 -7.64 -13.42 13.03
CA ILE A 187 -7.37 -12.84 11.70
C ILE A 187 -7.08 -11.34 11.84
N ASP A 188 -7.86 -10.64 12.67
CA ASP A 188 -7.67 -9.22 12.92
C ASP A 188 -6.28 -8.94 13.54
N ASP A 189 -5.85 -9.76 14.49
CA ASP A 189 -4.53 -9.68 15.13
C ASP A 189 -3.40 -9.91 14.11
N ALA A 190 -3.54 -10.92 13.24
CA ALA A 190 -2.57 -11.19 12.17
C ALA A 190 -2.51 -10.05 11.13
N VAL A 191 -3.67 -9.51 10.75
CA VAL A 191 -3.80 -8.36 9.85
C VAL A 191 -3.16 -7.11 10.46
N LEU A 192 -3.35 -6.87 11.75
CA LEU A 192 -2.75 -5.75 12.47
C LEU A 192 -1.22 -5.83 12.48
N LEU A 193 -0.66 -7.02 12.79
CA LEU A 193 0.78 -7.24 12.75
C LEU A 193 1.34 -6.96 11.35
N LYS A 194 0.65 -7.46 10.32
CA LYS A 194 1.08 -7.22 8.94
C LYS A 194 0.97 -5.75 8.52
N GLN A 195 -0.08 -5.05 8.94
CA GLN A 195 -0.21 -3.61 8.71
C GLN A 195 0.98 -2.86 9.32
N GLN A 196 1.41 -3.21 10.53
CA GLN A 196 2.58 -2.59 11.16
C GLN A 196 3.89 -2.87 10.41
N GLU A 197 4.05 -4.04 9.79
CA GLU A 197 5.20 -4.32 8.93
C GLU A 197 5.17 -3.45 7.67
N VAL A 198 4.02 -3.40 6.98
CA VAL A 198 3.81 -2.58 5.78
C VAL A 198 4.07 -1.10 6.08
N ASP A 199 3.57 -0.58 7.20
CA ASP A 199 3.78 0.81 7.61
C ASP A 199 5.27 1.13 7.84
N LYS A 200 6.04 0.19 8.40
CA LYS A 200 7.49 0.35 8.60
C LYS A 200 8.27 0.30 7.29
N GLU A 201 7.89 -0.60 6.39
CA GLU A 201 8.47 -0.69 5.05
C GLU A 201 8.15 0.55 4.22
N GLU A 202 6.93 1.10 4.36
CA GLU A 202 6.51 2.35 3.75
C GLU A 202 7.40 3.50 4.21
N GLN A 203 7.59 3.68 5.53
CA GLN A 203 8.45 4.74 6.07
C GLN A 203 9.89 4.67 5.57
N THR A 204 10.46 3.46 5.54
CA THR A 204 11.84 3.24 5.06
C THR A 204 11.97 3.61 3.58
N THR A 205 10.99 3.20 2.77
CA THR A 205 10.95 3.50 1.33
C THR A 205 10.76 4.99 1.06
N ILE A 206 9.90 5.67 1.83
CA ILE A 206 9.71 7.12 1.75
C ILE A 206 11.03 7.87 2.00
N ILE A 207 11.73 7.53 3.09
CA ILE A 207 13.01 8.17 3.43
C ILE A 207 14.03 7.93 2.31
N LEU A 208 14.11 6.72 1.77
CA LEU A 208 15.01 6.40 0.66
C LEU A 208 14.69 7.24 -0.59
N TYR A 209 13.41 7.37 -0.97
CA TYR A 209 12.99 8.21 -2.08
C TYR A 209 13.33 9.68 -1.86
N LEU A 210 13.15 10.21 -0.64
CA LEU A 210 13.54 11.58 -0.32
C LEU A 210 15.06 11.78 -0.44
N VAL A 211 15.87 10.84 0.04
CA VAL A 211 17.33 10.90 -0.06
C VAL A 211 17.77 10.85 -1.53
N ILE A 212 17.27 9.89 -2.30
CA ILE A 212 17.60 9.75 -3.73
C ILE A 212 17.12 10.97 -4.53
N GLY A 213 15.90 11.42 -4.31
CA GLY A 213 15.33 12.59 -4.99
C GLY A 213 16.14 13.86 -4.69
N THR A 214 16.55 14.05 -3.44
CA THR A 214 17.42 15.17 -3.04
C THR A 214 18.80 15.08 -3.68
N ALA A 215 19.40 13.88 -3.70
CA ALA A 215 20.70 13.65 -4.34
C ALA A 215 20.67 13.95 -5.85
N ILE A 216 19.61 13.50 -6.55
CA ILE A 216 19.40 13.77 -7.98
C ILE A 216 19.23 15.28 -8.22
N LEU A 217 18.44 15.98 -7.40
CA LEU A 217 18.26 17.42 -7.51
C LEU A 217 19.57 18.19 -7.31
N LEU A 218 20.37 17.82 -6.31
CA LEU A 218 21.68 18.44 -6.06
C LEU A 218 22.65 18.20 -7.22
N LEU A 219 22.69 16.99 -7.75
CA LEU A 219 23.51 16.65 -8.92
C LEU A 219 23.12 17.48 -10.15
N ILE A 220 21.82 17.59 -10.41
CA ILE A 220 21.25 18.41 -11.50
C ILE A 220 21.64 19.88 -11.35
N ILE A 221 21.50 20.44 -10.15
CA ILE A 221 21.84 21.84 -9.86
C ILE A 221 23.34 22.06 -10.08
N MET A 222 24.18 21.13 -9.59
CA MET A 222 25.63 21.19 -9.78
C MET A 222 26.02 21.18 -11.26
N VAL A 223 25.46 20.25 -12.04
CA VAL A 223 25.70 20.15 -13.50
C VAL A 223 25.21 21.40 -14.22
N ASN A 224 24.01 21.90 -13.91
CA ASN A 224 23.47 23.12 -14.50
C ASN A 224 24.34 24.34 -14.20
N LEU A 225 24.82 24.49 -12.95
CA LEU A 225 25.69 25.58 -12.57
C LEU A 225 27.04 25.53 -13.30
N TRP A 226 27.63 24.34 -13.41
CA TRP A 226 28.88 24.12 -14.12
C TRP A 226 28.74 24.43 -15.61
N PHE A 227 27.72 23.85 -16.26
CA PHE A 227 27.44 24.02 -17.68
C PHE A 227 27.08 25.46 -18.03
N SER A 228 26.11 26.06 -17.31
CA SER A 228 25.68 27.45 -17.56
C SER A 228 26.83 28.45 -17.41
N ASN A 229 27.69 28.27 -16.40
CA ASN A 229 28.81 29.16 -16.20
C ASN A 229 29.86 29.07 -17.31
N ARG A 230 30.21 27.84 -17.72
CA ARG A 230 31.27 27.58 -18.71
C ARG A 230 30.81 27.86 -20.14
N ALA A 231 29.62 27.40 -20.52
CA ALA A 231 29.13 27.47 -21.90
C ALA A 231 28.47 28.82 -22.24
N LEU A 232 27.79 29.46 -21.28
CA LEU A 232 26.96 30.64 -21.56
C LEU A 232 27.50 31.90 -20.89
N VAL A 233 27.66 31.89 -19.56
CA VAL A 233 27.93 33.13 -18.80
C VAL A 233 29.32 33.69 -19.06
N LYS A 234 30.37 32.84 -19.04
CA LYS A 234 31.76 33.30 -19.20
C LYS A 234 32.01 33.91 -20.60
N PRO A 235 31.66 33.25 -21.72
CA PRO A 235 31.83 33.83 -23.05
C PRO A 235 31.07 35.15 -23.25
N ILE A 236 29.80 35.23 -22.85
CA ILE A 236 29.00 36.46 -22.97
C ILE A 236 29.63 37.60 -22.17
N ARG A 237 30.16 37.31 -20.98
CA ARG A 237 30.83 38.32 -20.14
C ARG A 237 32.14 38.81 -20.76
N GLU A 238 32.93 37.93 -21.37
CA GLU A 238 34.17 38.30 -22.08
C GLU A 238 33.88 39.18 -23.31
N LEU A 239 32.82 38.85 -24.06
CA LEU A 239 32.36 39.67 -25.19
C LEU A 239 31.84 41.04 -24.75
N ALA A 240 31.04 41.08 -23.68
CA ALA A 240 30.53 42.34 -23.13
C ALA A 240 31.66 43.25 -22.62
N GLU A 241 32.68 42.68 -21.98
CA GLU A 241 33.84 43.44 -21.53
C GLU A 241 34.70 43.93 -22.70
N SER A 242 34.90 43.11 -23.73
CA SER A 242 35.58 43.52 -24.97
C SER A 242 34.88 44.71 -25.62
N ALA A 243 33.56 44.66 -25.75
CA ALA A 243 32.76 45.76 -26.27
C ALA A 243 32.88 47.04 -25.39
N ARG A 244 32.93 46.89 -24.06
CA ARG A 244 33.14 48.00 -23.12
C ARG A 244 34.53 48.63 -23.25
N GLN A 245 35.59 47.83 -23.43
CA GLN A 245 36.94 48.35 -23.65
C GLN A 245 37.02 49.13 -24.97
N MET A 246 36.38 48.62 -26.03
CA MET A 246 36.30 49.30 -27.32
C MET A 246 35.60 50.67 -27.25
N SER A 247 34.52 50.79 -26.47
CA SER A 247 33.83 52.08 -26.30
C SER A 247 34.67 53.11 -25.53
N LEU A 248 35.61 52.65 -24.72
CA LEU A 248 36.61 53.48 -24.03
C LEU A 248 37.85 53.77 -24.91
N GLY A 249 37.82 53.44 -26.21
CA GLY A 249 38.89 53.72 -27.16
C GLY A 249 40.04 52.69 -27.16
N LYS A 250 39.93 51.61 -26.39
CA LYS A 250 40.94 50.54 -26.34
C LYS A 250 40.58 49.46 -27.35
N MET A 251 41.13 49.57 -28.57
CA MET A 251 40.78 48.71 -29.71
C MET A 251 41.80 47.61 -30.03
N ASP A 252 42.77 47.38 -29.15
CA ASP A 252 43.81 46.35 -29.30
C ASP A 252 43.53 45.06 -28.51
N THR A 253 42.37 44.97 -27.85
CA THR A 253 41.97 43.76 -27.11
C THR A 253 41.66 42.60 -28.04
N VAL A 254 42.23 41.42 -27.80
CA VAL A 254 41.95 40.21 -28.57
C VAL A 254 40.69 39.54 -28.03
N ILE A 255 39.71 39.30 -28.90
CA ILE A 255 38.52 38.51 -28.57
C ILE A 255 38.92 37.03 -28.61
N THR A 256 38.98 36.39 -27.43
CA THR A 256 39.43 35.00 -27.26
C THR A 256 38.30 33.97 -27.28
N VAL A 257 37.05 34.42 -27.45
CA VAL A 257 35.89 33.54 -27.43
C VAL A 257 35.86 32.72 -28.71
N ASN A 258 36.09 31.42 -28.58
CA ASN A 258 35.99 30.44 -29.64
C ASN A 258 34.78 29.53 -29.36
N SER A 259 33.72 29.69 -30.16
CA SER A 259 32.50 28.90 -30.05
C SER A 259 31.92 28.68 -31.45
N ASN A 260 31.21 27.57 -31.64
CA ASN A 260 30.57 27.19 -32.90
C ASN A 260 29.04 27.34 -32.86
N ASP A 261 28.53 28.08 -31.87
CA ASP A 261 27.11 28.37 -31.65
C ASP A 261 26.83 29.88 -31.84
N GLU A 262 25.65 30.35 -31.43
CA GLU A 262 25.23 31.75 -31.53
C GLU A 262 26.18 32.71 -30.77
N ILE A 263 26.91 32.20 -29.76
CA ILE A 263 27.93 32.98 -29.06
C ILE A 263 29.15 33.21 -29.96
N GLY A 264 29.50 32.23 -30.79
CA GLY A 264 30.54 32.33 -31.81
C GLY A 264 30.19 33.37 -32.89
N GLU A 265 28.95 33.32 -33.39
CA GLU A 265 28.46 34.32 -34.35
C GLU A 265 28.51 35.74 -33.78
N LEU A 266 28.15 35.90 -32.50
CA LEU A 266 28.26 37.17 -31.79
C LEU A 266 29.72 37.62 -31.63
N ALA A 267 30.64 36.70 -31.29
CA ALA A 267 32.06 36.98 -31.18
C ALA A 267 32.63 37.51 -32.51
N ASP A 268 32.27 36.85 -33.61
CA ASP A 268 32.67 37.25 -34.96
C ASP A 268 32.09 38.62 -35.36
N ALA A 269 30.83 38.89 -35.03
CA ALA A 269 30.21 40.18 -35.27
C ALA A 269 30.92 41.32 -34.52
N ILE A 270 31.24 41.12 -33.23
CA ILE A 270 31.99 42.11 -32.43
C ILE A 270 33.41 42.29 -32.99
N SER A 271 34.08 41.21 -33.43
CA SER A 271 35.40 41.26 -34.06
C SER A 271 35.41 42.09 -35.35
N ARG A 272 34.39 41.91 -36.21
CA ARG A 272 34.21 42.74 -37.43
C ARG A 272 33.98 44.22 -37.08
N MET A 273 33.16 44.51 -36.06
CA MET A 273 32.93 45.87 -35.57
C MET A 273 34.22 46.51 -35.06
N GLN A 274 35.03 45.78 -34.29
CA GLN A 274 36.32 46.25 -33.78
C GLN A 274 37.28 46.65 -34.90
N LYS A 275 37.39 45.81 -35.95
CA LYS A 275 38.21 46.11 -37.12
C LYS A 275 37.73 47.38 -37.83
N SER A 276 36.42 47.52 -38.04
CA SER A 276 35.84 48.70 -38.70
C SER A 276 36.09 49.99 -37.90
N LEU A 277 35.83 49.98 -36.60
CA LEU A 277 36.07 51.12 -35.71
C LEU A 277 37.55 51.52 -35.68
N LYS A 278 38.47 50.55 -35.64
CA LYS A 278 39.92 50.80 -35.67
C LYS A 278 40.35 51.50 -36.96
N VAL A 279 39.78 51.12 -38.09
CA VAL A 279 40.02 51.79 -39.39
C VAL A 279 39.52 53.22 -39.38
N ILE A 280 38.29 53.45 -38.88
CA ILE A 280 37.70 54.80 -38.79
C ILE A 280 38.53 55.72 -37.88
N PHE A 281 38.90 55.25 -36.69
CA PHE A 281 39.75 56.01 -35.76
C PHE A 281 41.12 56.35 -36.36
N LYS A 282 41.73 55.41 -37.10
CA LYS A 282 43.01 55.65 -37.79
C LYS A 282 42.89 56.74 -38.85
N LYS A 283 41.80 56.71 -39.65
CA LYS A 283 41.52 57.75 -40.65
C LYS A 283 41.33 59.13 -40.01
N LEU A 284 40.50 59.22 -38.96
CA LEU A 284 40.27 60.48 -38.24
C LEU A 284 41.56 61.08 -37.66
N LYS A 285 42.44 60.25 -37.10
CA LYS A 285 43.73 60.69 -36.55
C LYS A 285 44.73 61.16 -37.61
N GLN A 286 44.63 60.66 -38.84
CA GLN A 286 45.40 61.18 -39.99
C GLN A 286 44.84 62.52 -40.46
N THR A 287 43.52 62.63 -40.62
CA THR A 287 42.87 63.87 -41.08
C THR A 287 42.97 65.03 -40.09
N SER A 288 43.18 64.79 -38.79
CA SER A 288 43.39 65.88 -37.80
C SER A 288 44.85 66.35 -37.66
N ARG A 289 45.78 65.73 -38.39
CA ARG A 289 47.21 66.11 -38.40
C ARG A 289 47.61 66.94 -39.62
N ASP A 290 46.70 67.07 -40.58
CA ASP A 290 46.75 67.98 -41.71
C ASP A 290 45.89 69.22 -41.41
#